data_AF-A0A2C4HX88-F1
#
_entry.id   AF-A0A2C4HX88-F1
#
_cell.length_a   1.000
_cell.length_b   1.000
_cell.length_c   1.000
_cell.angle_alpha   90.00
_cell.angle_beta   90.00
_cell.angle_gamma   90.00
#
_symmetry.space_group_name_H-M   'P 1'
#
loop_
_entity.id
_entity.type
_entity.pdbx_description
1 polymer ?
#
loop_
_entity_poly.entity_id
_entity_poly.type
_entity_poly.pdbx_seq_one_letter_code
_entity_poly.pdbx_strand_id
1 'polypeptide(L)' 'MNRGECEMINKYVVAISFMILAIISLAIHASNSKVGANGFLEEPFFFLVPISYVLFLSGIGVLLFGFITSKLKKSNR' A
#
# COMPACT_ATOMS: atom_id res chain seq x y z
N MET A 1 24.88 14.24 -2.56
CA MET A 1 23.56 13.77 -2.10
C MET A 1 23.32 14.37 -0.73
N ASN A 2 22.36 15.29 -0.63
CA ASN A 2 22.06 16.01 0.62
C ASN A 2 21.14 15.18 1.52
N ARG A 3 21.24 15.37 2.85
CA ARG A 3 20.50 14.60 3.87
C ARG A 3 18.98 14.54 3.62
N GLY A 4 18.39 15.60 3.07
CA GLY A 4 16.96 15.64 2.73
C GLY A 4 16.57 14.80 1.51
N GLU A 5 17.48 14.52 0.58
CA GLU A 5 17.21 13.67 -0.59
C GLU A 5 17.13 12.19 -0.17
N CYS A 6 18.03 11.73 0.72
CA CYS A 6 17.97 10.39 1.31
C CYS A 6 16.68 10.15 2.10
N GLU A 7 16.22 11.16 2.85
CA GLU A 7 15.00 11.05 3.67
C GLU A 7 13.74 10.93 2.80
N MET A 8 13.69 11.63 1.66
CA MET A 8 12.58 11.51 0.71
C MET A 8 12.58 10.14 0.02
N ILE A 9 13.75 9.65 -0.41
CA ILE A 9 13.88 8.31 -1.02
C ILE A 9 13.38 7.23 -0.05
N ASN A 10 13.73 7.31 1.25
CA ASN A 10 13.26 6.35 2.25
C ASN A 10 11.73 6.35 2.38
N LYS A 11 11.06 7.52 2.33
CA LYS A 11 9.60 7.61 2.37
C LYS A 11 8.94 6.96 1.14
N TYR A 12 9.51 7.14 -0.04
CA TYR A 12 9.05 6.47 -1.26
C TYR A 12 9.25 4.96 -1.19
N VAL A 13 10.39 4.48 -0.69
CA VAL A 13 10.66 3.06 -0.49
C VAL A 13 9.62 2.45 0.44
N VAL A 14 9.33 3.08 1.58
CA VAL A 14 8.30 2.61 2.53
C VAL A 14 6.92 2.56 1.88
N ALA A 15 6.52 3.61 1.13
CA ALA A 15 5.23 3.65 0.45
C ALA A 15 5.11 2.54 -0.61
N ILE A 16 6.16 2.31 -1.40
CA ILE A 16 6.22 1.25 -2.41
C ILE A 16 6.16 -0.12 -1.72
N SER A 17 6.88 -0.32 -0.61
CA SER A 17 6.81 -1.56 0.17
C SER A 17 5.38 -1.85 0.65
N PHE A 18 4.65 -0.85 1.16
CA PHE A 18 3.25 -1.03 1.55
C PHE A 18 2.35 -1.39 0.38
N MET A 19 2.53 -0.75 -0.79
CA MET A 19 1.75 -1.11 -1.98
C MET A 19 2.06 -2.54 -2.47
N ILE A 20 3.32 -2.96 -2.46
CA ILE A 20 3.71 -4.33 -2.82
C ILE A 20 3.10 -5.34 -1.84
N LEU A 21 3.17 -5.08 -0.54
CA LEU A 21 2.58 -5.93 0.49
C LEU A 21 1.05 -6.04 0.34
N ALA A 22 0.37 -4.95 -0.02
CA ALA A 22 -1.05 -4.95 -0.31
C ALA A 22 -1.39 -5.85 -1.52
N ILE A 23 -0.64 -5.72 -2.62
CA ILE A 23 -0.84 -6.52 -3.83
C ILE A 23 -0.60 -8.01 -3.54
N ILE A 24 0.48 -8.34 -2.83
CA ILE A 24 0.78 -9.73 -2.44
C ILE A 24 -0.34 -10.28 -1.56
N SER A 25 -0.83 -9.49 -0.59
CA SER A 25 -1.92 -9.90 0.30
C SER A 25 -3.19 -10.24 -0.49
N LEU A 26 -3.56 -9.39 -1.45
CA LEU A 26 -4.73 -9.61 -2.29
C LEU A 26 -4.51 -10.80 -3.25
N ALA A 27 -3.31 -10.96 -3.81
CA ALA A 27 -2.97 -12.07 -4.68
C ALA A 27 -3.04 -13.41 -3.96
N ILE A 28 -2.55 -13.49 -2.71
CA ILE A 28 -2.66 -14.70 -1.88
C ILE A 28 -4.13 -15.04 -1.63
N HIS A 29 -4.93 -14.07 -1.21
CA HIS A 29 -6.36 -14.27 -1.00
C HIS A 29 -7.05 -14.77 -2.28
N ALA A 30 -6.90 -14.05 -3.39
CA ALA A 30 -7.53 -14.41 -4.67
C ALA A 30 -7.08 -15.76 -5.22
N SER A 31 -5.81 -16.13 -5.05
CA SER A 31 -5.27 -17.41 -5.57
C SER A 31 -5.69 -18.63 -4.75
N ASN A 32 -6.13 -18.43 -3.51
CA ASN A 32 -6.53 -19.52 -2.62
C ASN A 32 -8.06 -19.63 -2.47
N SER A 33 -8.81 -18.60 -2.88
CA SER A 33 -10.27 -18.65 -2.95
C SER A 33 -10.74 -19.69 -3.97
N LYS A 34 -11.71 -20.51 -3.57
CA LYS A 34 -12.28 -21.58 -4.40
C LYS A 34 -13.79 -21.66 -4.20
N VAL A 35 -14.50 -22.25 -5.15
CA VAL A 35 -15.92 -22.60 -4.96
C VAL A 35 -16.00 -24.01 -4.40
N GLY A 36 -16.59 -24.15 -3.21
CA GLY A 36 -16.83 -25.42 -2.55
C GLY A 36 -17.90 -26.25 -3.27
N ALA A 37 -17.96 -27.55 -2.96
CA ALA A 37 -18.90 -28.49 -3.58
C ALA A 37 -20.38 -28.15 -3.32
N ASN A 38 -20.64 -27.36 -2.28
CA ASN A 38 -21.95 -26.80 -1.93
C ASN A 38 -22.30 -25.52 -2.70
N GLY A 39 -21.45 -25.07 -3.63
CA GLY A 39 -21.63 -23.85 -4.41
C GLY A 39 -21.26 -22.56 -3.67
N PHE A 40 -20.78 -22.66 -2.42
CA PHE A 40 -20.34 -21.49 -1.66
C PHE A 40 -18.88 -21.15 -1.95
N LEU A 41 -18.55 -19.87 -1.89
CA LEU A 41 -17.16 -19.41 -2.02
C LEU A 41 -16.43 -19.66 -0.69
N GLU A 42 -15.40 -20.49 -0.74
CA GLU A 42 -14.45 -20.68 0.35
C GLU A 42 -13.31 -19.69 0.18
N GLU A 43 -13.24 -18.72 1.08
CA GLU A 43 -12.27 -17.63 1.05
C GLU A 43 -11.26 -17.77 2.19
N PRO A 44 -10.25 -18.64 2.05
CA PRO A 44 -9.17 -18.70 3.00
C PRO A 44 -8.49 -17.33 3.08
N PHE A 45 -8.19 -16.94 4.31
CA PHE A 45 -7.53 -15.68 4.61
C PHE A 45 -8.30 -14.41 4.18
N PHE A 46 -9.64 -14.44 4.25
CA PHE A 46 -10.52 -13.28 4.04
C PHE A 46 -10.07 -11.99 4.75
N PHE A 47 -9.43 -12.12 5.93
CA PHE A 47 -8.88 -10.99 6.68
C PHE A 47 -7.77 -10.21 5.92
N LEU A 48 -7.09 -10.80 4.93
CA LEU A 48 -6.10 -10.08 4.12
C LEU A 48 -6.75 -9.05 3.20
N VAL A 49 -8.05 -9.18 2.87
CA VAL A 49 -8.74 -8.20 2.03
C VAL A 49 -8.80 -6.83 2.72
N PRO A 50 -9.38 -6.68 3.94
CA PRO A 50 -9.29 -5.42 4.68
C PRO A 50 -7.87 -4.91 4.90
N ILE A 51 -6.92 -5.80 5.23
CA ILE A 51 -5.53 -5.42 5.48
C ILE A 51 -4.88 -4.86 4.21
N SER A 52 -5.13 -5.46 3.05
CA SER A 52 -4.58 -5.00 1.78
C SER A 52 -5.05 -3.57 1.46
N TYR A 53 -6.31 -3.23 1.75
CA TYR A 53 -6.81 -1.87 1.58
C TYR A 53 -6.12 -0.87 2.51
N VAL A 54 -5.94 -1.22 3.79
CA VAL A 54 -5.25 -0.35 4.76
C VAL A 54 -3.81 -0.09 4.31
N LEU A 55 -3.09 -1.14 3.91
CA LEU A 55 -1.72 -1.01 3.40
C LEU A 55 -1.66 -0.16 2.14
N PHE A 56 -2.54 -0.41 1.17
CA PHE A 56 -2.57 0.35 -0.08
C PHE A 56 -2.89 1.84 0.15
N LEU A 57 -3.92 2.14 0.95
CA LEU A 57 -4.29 3.50 1.32
C LEU A 57 -3.20 4.21 2.12
N SER A 58 -2.49 3.50 3.01
CA SER A 58 -1.34 4.07 3.72
C SER A 58 -0.20 4.44 2.77
N GLY A 59 0.08 3.61 1.76
CA GLY A 59 1.07 3.89 0.73
C GLY A 59 0.71 5.15 -0.06
N ILE A 60 -0.55 5.26 -0.52
CA ILE A 60 -1.08 6.45 -1.19
C ILE A 60 -0.97 7.68 -0.29
N GLY A 61 -1.35 7.57 0.99
CA GLY A 61 -1.29 8.66 1.95
C GLY A 61 0.13 9.23 2.11
N VAL A 62 1.15 8.37 2.21
CA VAL A 62 2.55 8.79 2.30
C VAL A 62 3.00 9.53 1.02
N LEU A 63 2.59 9.04 -0.16
CA LEU A 63 2.92 9.70 -1.44
C LEU A 63 2.26 11.08 -1.56
N LEU A 64 0.97 11.17 -1.25
CA LEU A 64 0.22 12.43 -1.28
C LEU A 64 0.77 13.44 -0.27
N PHE A 65 1.07 13.00 0.95
CA PHE A 65 1.63 13.86 1.99
C PHE A 65 3.00 14.41 1.58
N GLY A 66 3.86 13.57 0.97
CA GLY A 66 5.14 14.01 0.40
C GLY A 66 4.96 15.06 -0.70
N PHE A 67 3.98 14.88 -1.58
CA PHE A 67 3.66 15.82 -2.66
C PHE A 67 3.15 17.17 -2.14
N ILE A 68 2.19 17.15 -1.21
CA ILE A 68 1.60 18.36 -0.63
C ILE A 68 2.67 19.16 0.14
N THR A 69 3.46 18.50 0.98
CA THR A 69 4.54 19.15 1.75
C THR A 69 5.57 19.79 0.82
N SER A 70 5.92 19.13 -0.29
CA SER A 70 6.84 19.67 -1.30
C SER A 70 6.29 20.94 -1.97
N LYS A 71 4.99 20.94 -2.35
CA LYS A 71 4.30 22.10 -2.92
C LYS A 71 4.21 23.27 -1.94
N LEU A 72 3.84 23.01 -0.68
CA LEU A 72 3.74 24.04 0.37
C LEU A 72 5.10 24.68 0.65
N LYS A 73 6.16 23.87 0.75
CA LYS A 73 7.54 24.37 0.94
C LYS A 73 8.03 25.23 -0.22
N LYS A 74 7.59 24.95 -1.46
CA LYS A 74 7.92 25.75 -2.64
C LYS A 74 7.15 27.07 -2.69
N SER A 75 5.96 27.15 -2.11
CA SER A 75 5.16 28.37 -2.06
C SER A 75 5.60 29.37 -0.99
N ASN A 76 6.29 28.91 0.06
CA ASN A 76 6.75 29.73 1.18
C ASN A 76 8.18 30.25 1.00
N ARG A 77 8.70 30.25 -0.23
CA ARG A 77 10.08 30.62 -0.58
C ARG A 77 10.07 31.55 -1.78
#